data_AF-A0A1F5WNR4-F1
#
_entry.id   AF-A0A1F5WNR4-F1
#
_cell.length_a   1.000
_cell.length_b   1.000
_cell.length_c   1.000
_cell.angle_alpha   90.00
_cell.angle_beta   90.00
_cell.angle_gamma   90.00
#
_symmetry.space_group_name_H-M   'P 1'
#
loop_
_entity.id
_entity.type
_entity.pdbx_description
1 polymer ?
#
loop_
_entity_poly.entity_id
_entity_poly.type
_entity_poly.pdbx_seq_one_letter_code
_entity_poly.pdbx_strand_id
1 'polypeptide(L)'
;MFDFANYTNGVEGWLTEDEGLFLYEITKNVKEENAAVEIGSWKGKSTICIAKGLNDGRKGKVYAIDPHTGSPEHRNIFGKVDTFKEFEENISNKEVNSFVMAIRDTSENASKKFELPVEFIFIDGDHDLRAVAKDFESWFPKVIDGGTIAFHDSWNFIGPNILTACLLLFSPKVKNPGLINRITYFEKTEKNSMLDRFRNIKFLLHRTMFALKIFIYKNRKKLRKFIRNRI
;
A
#
# COMPACT_ATOMS: atom_id res chain seq x y z
N MET A 1 6.33 -17.33 13.72
CA MET A 1 5.48 -16.14 13.95
C MET A 1 6.24 -14.96 13.39
N PHE A 2 5.58 -14.08 12.62
CA PHE A 2 6.24 -12.92 12.03
C PHE A 2 6.68 -11.94 13.12
N ASP A 3 7.98 -11.68 13.21
CA ASP A 3 8.56 -10.71 14.15
C ASP A 3 8.89 -9.43 13.39
N PHE A 4 7.94 -8.51 13.35
CA PHE A 4 8.06 -7.25 12.62
C PHE A 4 9.26 -6.42 13.08
N ALA A 5 9.47 -6.34 14.40
CA ALA A 5 10.54 -5.55 14.98
C ALA A 5 11.90 -6.08 14.53
N ASN A 6 12.13 -7.39 14.62
CA ASN A 6 13.38 -8.01 14.18
C ASN A 6 13.62 -7.85 12.66
N TYR A 7 12.60 -8.15 11.85
CA TYR A 7 12.75 -8.11 10.39
C TYR A 7 12.93 -6.70 9.84
N THR A 8 12.38 -5.68 10.50
CA THR A 8 12.48 -4.28 10.03
C THR A 8 13.43 -3.42 10.85
N ASN A 9 14.07 -3.95 11.88
CA ASN A 9 15.04 -3.20 12.69
C ASN A 9 16.15 -2.61 11.82
N GLY A 10 16.46 -1.33 12.03
CA GLY A 10 17.46 -0.58 11.26
C GLY A 10 17.01 -0.14 9.86
N VAL A 11 15.80 -0.52 9.41
CA VAL A 11 15.27 -0.14 8.11
C VAL A 11 14.34 1.07 8.27
N GLU A 12 14.77 2.21 7.77
CA GLU A 12 13.98 3.45 7.78
C GLU A 12 12.78 3.34 6.82
N GLY A 13 11.62 3.85 7.26
CA GLY A 13 10.38 3.87 6.48
C GLY A 13 9.13 3.96 7.37
N TRP A 14 8.00 4.35 6.79
CA TRP A 14 6.75 4.67 7.50
C TRP A 14 5.73 3.52 7.51
N LEU A 15 6.10 2.40 8.14
CA LEU A 15 5.23 1.23 8.27
C LEU A 15 5.04 0.86 9.75
N THR A 16 3.80 0.64 10.17
CA THR A 16 3.46 0.11 11.50
C THR A 16 3.49 -1.42 11.51
N GLU A 17 3.53 -2.00 12.71
CA GLU A 17 3.57 -3.45 12.89
C GLU A 17 2.34 -4.15 12.30
N ASP A 18 1.13 -3.64 12.55
CA ASP A 18 -0.10 -4.20 11.98
C ASP A 18 -0.10 -4.16 10.45
N GLU A 19 0.43 -3.09 9.85
CA GLU A 19 0.54 -2.95 8.39
C GLU A 19 1.56 -3.93 7.83
N GLY A 20 2.73 -4.08 8.47
CA GLY A 20 3.73 -5.07 8.08
C GLY A 20 3.25 -6.51 8.21
N LEU A 21 2.52 -6.83 9.30
CA LEU A 21 1.93 -8.15 9.51
C LEU A 21 0.87 -8.45 8.44
N PHE A 22 0.05 -7.47 8.07
CA PHE A 22 -0.90 -7.61 6.96
C PHE A 22 -0.19 -7.93 5.65
N LEU A 23 0.86 -7.17 5.30
CA LEU A 23 1.65 -7.40 4.08
C LEU A 23 2.29 -8.80 4.08
N TYR A 24 2.83 -9.23 5.23
CA TYR A 24 3.38 -10.57 5.39
C TYR A 24 2.32 -11.67 5.21
N GLU A 25 1.18 -11.57 5.90
CA GLU A 25 0.17 -12.64 5.87
C GLU A 25 -0.52 -12.76 4.52
N ILE A 26 -0.82 -11.62 3.87
CA ILE A 26 -1.53 -11.65 2.59
C ILE A 26 -0.67 -12.23 1.46
N THR A 27 0.64 -11.95 1.46
CA THR A 27 1.53 -12.37 0.37
C THR A 27 1.94 -13.84 0.47
N LYS A 28 1.74 -14.51 1.61
CA LYS A 28 1.93 -15.97 1.71
C LYS A 28 1.11 -16.77 0.71
N ASN A 29 -0.03 -16.22 0.28
CA ASN A 29 -0.93 -16.89 -0.65
C ASN A 29 -0.58 -16.65 -2.12
N VAL A 30 0.29 -15.69 -2.42
CA VAL A 30 0.71 -15.35 -3.80
C VAL A 30 1.50 -16.51 -4.39
N LYS A 31 0.99 -17.05 -5.50
CA LYS A 31 1.57 -18.22 -6.16
C LYS A 31 2.91 -17.91 -6.83
N GLU A 32 3.73 -18.94 -7.02
CA GLU A 32 5.06 -18.83 -7.64
C GLU A 32 5.00 -18.24 -9.07
N GLU A 33 3.97 -18.59 -9.83
CA GLU A 33 3.74 -18.10 -11.20
C GLU A 33 3.17 -16.67 -11.27
N ASN A 34 2.77 -16.09 -10.13
CA ASN A 34 2.19 -14.76 -10.04
C ASN A 34 3.13 -13.76 -9.35
N ALA A 35 2.89 -12.48 -9.60
CA ALA A 35 3.65 -11.40 -8.99
C ALA A 35 2.92 -10.80 -7.78
N ALA A 36 3.70 -10.53 -6.72
CA ALA A 36 3.42 -9.41 -5.82
C ALA A 36 4.11 -8.16 -6.40
N VAL A 37 3.42 -7.03 -6.44
CA VAL A 37 3.98 -5.76 -6.92
C VAL A 37 3.94 -4.74 -5.80
N GLU A 38 5.00 -3.97 -5.63
CA GLU A 38 5.05 -2.82 -4.73
C GLU A 38 5.45 -1.58 -5.53
N ILE A 39 4.64 -0.52 -5.43
CA ILE A 39 4.92 0.79 -6.01
C ILE A 39 5.29 1.75 -4.88
N GLY A 40 6.52 2.25 -4.92
CA GLY A 40 7.11 3.01 -3.82
C GLY A 40 7.73 2.06 -2.79
N SER A 41 9.03 1.83 -2.91
CA SER A 41 9.76 0.86 -2.08
C SER A 41 10.75 1.53 -1.11
N TRP A 42 11.05 2.81 -1.30
CA TRP A 42 11.92 3.62 -0.44
C TRP A 42 13.24 2.90 -0.09
N LYS A 43 13.40 2.49 1.17
CA LYS A 43 14.56 1.75 1.70
C LYS A 43 14.23 0.29 2.05
N GLY A 44 13.05 -0.20 1.65
CA GLY A 44 12.70 -1.63 1.62
C GLY A 44 11.87 -2.16 2.79
N LYS A 45 11.37 -1.31 3.69
CA LYS A 45 10.71 -1.77 4.94
C LYS A 45 9.48 -2.64 4.68
N SER A 46 8.57 -2.19 3.82
CA SER A 46 7.41 -2.95 3.36
C SER A 46 7.80 -4.11 2.46
N THR A 47 8.77 -3.90 1.55
CA THR A 47 9.33 -4.95 0.68
C THR A 47 9.80 -6.16 1.48
N ILE A 48 10.49 -5.95 2.61
CA ILE A 48 10.95 -7.02 3.49
C ILE A 48 9.77 -7.80 4.08
N CYS A 49 8.72 -7.12 4.53
CA CYS A 49 7.52 -7.76 5.06
C CYS A 49 6.85 -8.65 4.00
N ILE A 50 6.67 -8.10 2.80
CA ILE A 50 6.12 -8.81 1.64
C ILE A 50 6.97 -10.04 1.31
N ALA A 51 8.29 -9.87 1.19
CA ALA A 51 9.23 -10.92 0.81
C ALA A 51 9.33 -12.04 1.85
N LYS A 52 9.25 -11.73 3.15
CA LYS A 52 9.15 -12.76 4.20
C LYS A 52 7.85 -13.56 4.08
N GLY A 53 6.73 -12.91 3.75
CA GLY A 53 5.46 -13.61 3.50
C GLY A 53 5.57 -14.56 2.31
N LEU A 54 6.14 -14.09 1.21
CA LEU A 54 6.39 -14.92 0.02
C LEU A 54 7.32 -16.10 0.32
N ASN A 55 8.37 -15.88 1.11
CA ASN A 55 9.28 -16.95 1.54
C ASN A 55 8.55 -18.00 2.38
N ASP A 56 7.66 -17.62 3.28
CA ASP A 56 6.99 -18.58 4.16
C ASP A 56 5.75 -19.22 3.50
N GLY A 57 5.35 -18.71 2.33
CA GLY A 57 4.17 -19.12 1.60
C GLY A 57 4.47 -19.89 0.32
N ARG A 58 3.73 -19.56 -0.74
CA ARG A 58 3.79 -20.24 -2.06
C ARG A 58 4.93 -19.77 -2.96
N LYS A 59 5.94 -19.09 -2.41
CA LYS A 59 7.22 -18.79 -3.07
C LYS A 59 7.12 -17.90 -4.33
N GLY A 60 6.07 -17.07 -4.45
CA GLY A 60 6.04 -15.96 -5.41
C GLY A 60 7.16 -14.94 -5.20
N LYS A 61 7.24 -13.93 -6.06
CA LYS A 61 8.23 -12.85 -5.97
C LYS A 61 7.58 -11.48 -5.85
N VAL A 62 8.23 -10.57 -5.12
CA VAL A 62 7.88 -9.16 -5.09
C VAL A 62 8.71 -8.39 -6.09
N TYR A 63 8.02 -7.63 -6.93
CA TYR A 63 8.61 -6.65 -7.83
C TYR A 63 8.48 -5.28 -7.18
N ALA A 64 9.59 -4.81 -6.61
CA ALA A 64 9.69 -3.57 -5.86
C ALA A 64 10.09 -2.44 -6.81
N ILE A 65 9.19 -1.49 -7.06
CA ILE A 65 9.29 -0.52 -8.15
C ILE A 65 9.34 0.89 -7.56
N ASP A 66 10.48 1.54 -7.73
CA ASP A 66 10.70 2.91 -7.24
C ASP A 66 11.79 3.60 -8.08
N PRO A 67 11.64 4.87 -8.49
CA PRO A 67 12.74 5.64 -9.06
C PRO A 67 13.91 5.83 -8.08
N HIS A 68 13.65 5.68 -6.79
CA HIS A 68 14.51 5.96 -5.64
C HIS A 68 14.94 7.43 -5.53
N THR A 69 14.23 8.35 -6.19
CA THR A 69 14.51 9.80 -6.16
C THR A 69 13.61 10.58 -5.19
N GLY A 70 12.90 9.84 -4.33
CA GLY A 70 11.88 10.33 -3.42
C GLY A 70 10.62 10.86 -4.10
N SER A 71 9.57 11.08 -3.33
CA SER A 71 8.38 11.81 -3.77
C SER A 71 8.64 13.34 -3.67
N PRO A 72 7.80 14.20 -4.25
CA PRO A 72 7.93 15.65 -4.13
C PRO A 72 8.03 16.12 -2.67
N GLU A 73 7.23 15.54 -1.78
CA GLU A 73 7.25 15.81 -0.34
C GLU A 73 8.60 15.45 0.30
N HIS A 74 9.21 14.30 -0.05
CA HIS A 74 10.55 13.94 0.40
C HIS A 74 11.61 14.91 -0.11
N ARG A 75 11.57 15.28 -1.40
CA ARG A 75 12.55 16.23 -1.97
C ARG A 75 12.44 17.62 -1.37
N ASN A 76 11.24 18.06 -0.97
CA ASN A 76 11.05 19.33 -0.30
C ASN A 76 11.68 19.35 1.11
N ILE A 77 11.79 18.20 1.77
CA ILE A 77 12.34 18.08 3.12
C ILE A 77 13.84 17.80 3.09
N PHE A 78 14.27 16.86 2.23
CA PHE A 78 15.63 16.31 2.21
C PHE A 78 16.50 16.80 1.05
N GLY A 79 15.91 17.49 0.07
CA GLY A 79 16.61 17.91 -1.15
C GLY A 79 16.79 16.75 -2.14
N LYS A 80 18.02 16.53 -2.62
CA LYS A 80 18.31 15.42 -3.54
C LYS A 80 18.29 14.11 -2.76
N VAL A 81 17.41 13.19 -3.16
CA VAL A 81 17.24 11.87 -2.55
C VAL A 81 17.73 10.79 -3.53
N ASP A 82 18.48 9.81 -3.01
CA ASP A 82 18.77 8.53 -3.68
C ASP A 82 18.76 7.41 -2.64
N THR A 83 17.71 6.61 -2.60
CA THR A 83 17.55 5.54 -1.59
C THR A 83 17.95 4.15 -2.10
N PHE A 84 18.39 4.01 -3.36
CA PHE A 84 18.54 2.69 -3.97
C PHE A 84 19.63 1.86 -3.31
N LYS A 85 20.77 2.48 -2.99
CA LYS A 85 21.88 1.79 -2.31
C LYS A 85 21.45 1.26 -0.95
N GLU A 86 20.77 2.08 -0.15
CA GLU A 86 20.26 1.66 1.17
C GLU A 86 19.19 0.58 1.04
N PHE A 87 18.34 0.67 0.01
CA PHE A 87 17.37 -0.39 -0.30
C PHE A 87 18.08 -1.72 -0.55
N GLU A 88 19.06 -1.78 -1.46
CA GLU A 88 19.78 -3.02 -1.76
C GLU A 88 20.51 -3.59 -0.54
N GLU A 89 21.17 -2.73 0.24
CA GLU A 89 21.83 -3.12 1.49
C GLU A 89 20.82 -3.71 2.49
N ASN A 90 19.64 -3.10 2.66
CA ASN A 90 18.61 -3.60 3.56
C ASN A 90 18.02 -4.93 3.09
N ILE A 91 17.70 -5.08 1.81
CA ILE A 91 17.22 -6.34 1.23
C ILE A 91 18.24 -7.47 1.43
N SER A 92 19.53 -7.14 1.27
CA SER A 92 20.61 -8.09 1.49
C SER A 92 20.78 -8.48 2.95
N ASN A 93 20.88 -7.49 3.83
CA ASN A 93 21.07 -7.68 5.27
C ASN A 93 19.90 -8.43 5.94
N LYS A 94 18.70 -8.37 5.36
CA LYS A 94 17.53 -9.10 5.85
C LYS A 94 17.32 -10.46 5.16
N GLU A 95 18.25 -10.85 4.28
CA GLU A 95 18.31 -12.16 3.63
C GLU A 95 17.02 -12.48 2.87
N VAL A 96 16.51 -11.51 2.11
CA VAL A 96 15.29 -11.68 1.29
C VAL A 96 15.53 -11.52 -0.21
N ASN A 97 16.78 -11.36 -0.64
CA ASN A 97 17.18 -11.16 -2.05
C ASN A 97 16.51 -12.13 -3.03
N SER A 98 16.40 -13.42 -2.66
CA SER A 98 15.85 -14.46 -3.55
C SER A 98 14.38 -14.26 -3.92
N PHE A 99 13.64 -13.45 -3.15
CA PHE A 99 12.21 -13.17 -3.35
C PHE A 99 11.94 -11.76 -3.86
N VAL A 100 12.98 -10.93 -4.00
CA VAL A 100 12.86 -9.51 -4.38
C VAL A 100 13.46 -9.27 -5.76
N MET A 101 12.66 -8.69 -6.64
CA MET A 101 13.07 -8.17 -7.95
C MET A 101 12.99 -6.65 -7.89
N ALA A 102 14.13 -5.98 -7.67
CA ALA A 102 14.18 -4.52 -7.61
C ALA A 102 14.14 -3.91 -9.03
N ILE A 103 13.25 -2.94 -9.24
CA ILE A 103 13.11 -2.21 -10.50
C ILE A 103 13.25 -0.72 -10.21
N ARG A 104 14.44 -0.19 -10.51
CA ARG A 104 14.73 1.24 -10.38
C ARG A 104 14.19 2.02 -11.58
N ASP A 105 12.88 2.21 -11.64
CA ASP A 105 12.19 2.96 -12.70
C ASP A 105 10.89 3.57 -12.13
N THR A 106 10.25 4.43 -12.90
CA THR A 106 8.90 4.91 -12.60
C THR A 106 7.89 3.79 -12.75
N SER A 107 6.84 3.82 -11.90
CA SER A 107 5.69 2.92 -11.97
C SER A 107 5.10 2.80 -13.38
N GLU A 108 4.91 3.94 -14.06
CA GLU A 108 4.39 3.97 -15.42
C GLU A 108 5.30 3.20 -16.40
N ASN A 109 6.60 3.47 -16.40
CA ASN A 109 7.53 2.81 -17.32
C ASN A 109 7.65 1.32 -17.04
N ALA A 110 7.73 0.94 -15.76
CA ALA A 110 7.79 -0.46 -15.35
C ALA A 110 6.53 -1.20 -15.80
N SER A 111 5.35 -0.60 -15.63
CA SER A 111 4.08 -1.19 -16.04
C SER A 111 3.98 -1.49 -17.54
N LYS A 112 4.68 -0.74 -18.40
CA LYS A 112 4.65 -0.97 -19.86
C LYS A 112 5.42 -2.23 -20.27
N LYS A 113 6.38 -2.66 -19.46
CA LYS A 113 7.27 -3.81 -19.72
C LYS A 113 6.91 -5.02 -18.86
N PHE A 114 5.92 -4.90 -17.98
CA PHE A 114 5.56 -5.93 -17.02
C PHE A 114 4.51 -6.89 -17.61
N GLU A 115 4.84 -8.17 -17.68
CA GLU A 115 4.03 -9.19 -18.37
C GLU A 115 3.39 -10.22 -17.43
N LEU A 116 3.87 -10.36 -16.19
CA LEU A 116 3.36 -11.37 -15.27
C LEU A 116 1.97 -11.00 -14.72
N PRO A 117 1.10 -12.00 -14.46
CA PRO A 117 -0.14 -11.78 -13.74
C PRO A 117 0.15 -11.30 -12.30
N VAL A 118 -0.56 -10.26 -11.86
CA VAL A 118 -0.37 -9.68 -10.52
C VAL A 118 -1.45 -10.22 -9.58
N GLU A 119 -1.07 -10.95 -8.53
CA GLU A 119 -2.01 -11.47 -7.52
C GLU A 119 -2.14 -10.55 -6.32
N PHE A 120 -1.10 -9.77 -6.04
CA PHE A 120 -1.11 -8.75 -4.99
C PHE A 120 -0.40 -7.49 -5.49
N ILE A 121 -0.98 -6.32 -5.25
CA ILE A 121 -0.30 -5.04 -5.45
C ILE A 121 -0.46 -4.12 -4.25
N PHE A 122 0.64 -3.53 -3.81
CA PHE A 122 0.71 -2.48 -2.79
C PHE A 122 1.14 -1.16 -3.42
N ILE A 123 0.30 -0.14 -3.31
CA ILE A 123 0.53 1.21 -3.85
C ILE A 123 0.80 2.17 -2.68
N ASP A 124 2.06 2.59 -2.57
CA ASP A 124 2.63 3.48 -1.53
C ASP A 124 3.64 4.46 -2.15
N GLY A 125 3.29 4.97 -3.34
CA GLY A 125 4.11 5.91 -4.11
C GLY A 125 3.88 7.36 -3.71
N ASP A 126 3.51 8.21 -4.68
CA ASP A 126 3.21 9.62 -4.45
C ASP A 126 1.75 9.81 -4.00
N HIS A 127 1.55 10.62 -2.96
CA HIS A 127 0.24 10.89 -2.36
C HIS A 127 -0.61 11.94 -3.10
N ASP A 128 -0.11 12.52 -4.19
CA ASP A 128 -0.95 13.32 -5.10
C ASP A 128 -2.02 12.45 -5.78
N LEU A 129 -3.24 12.97 -5.86
CA LEU A 129 -4.39 12.23 -6.43
C LEU A 129 -4.12 11.75 -7.87
N ARG A 130 -3.45 12.56 -8.70
CA ARG A 130 -3.19 12.18 -10.10
C ARG A 130 -2.11 11.11 -10.18
N ALA A 131 -1.11 11.18 -9.31
CA ALA A 131 -0.04 10.19 -9.28
C ALA A 131 -0.57 8.81 -8.86
N VAL A 132 -1.28 8.73 -7.72
CA VAL A 132 -1.86 7.47 -7.25
C VAL A 132 -2.93 6.91 -8.20
N ALA A 133 -3.70 7.77 -8.87
CA ALA A 133 -4.64 7.34 -9.91
C ALA A 133 -3.91 6.73 -11.11
N LYS A 134 -2.81 7.36 -11.55
CA LYS A 134 -1.97 6.85 -12.64
C LYS A 134 -1.34 5.49 -12.30
N ASP A 135 -0.88 5.32 -11.06
CA ASP A 135 -0.37 4.03 -10.58
C ASP A 135 -1.48 2.97 -10.66
N PHE A 136 -2.65 3.26 -10.11
CA PHE A 136 -3.78 2.33 -10.17
C PHE A 136 -4.15 1.98 -11.62
N GLU A 137 -4.31 2.97 -12.51
CA GLU A 137 -4.70 2.75 -13.90
C GLU A 137 -3.67 1.91 -14.68
N SER A 138 -2.37 2.10 -14.39
CA SER A 138 -1.28 1.39 -15.08
C SER A 138 -1.18 -0.10 -14.68
N TRP A 139 -1.54 -0.40 -13.43
CA TRP A 139 -1.37 -1.72 -12.84
C TRP A 139 -2.65 -2.54 -12.73
N PHE A 140 -3.81 -1.89 -12.55
CA PHE A 140 -5.10 -2.57 -12.39
C PHE A 140 -5.43 -3.58 -13.52
N PRO A 141 -5.13 -3.31 -14.81
CA PRO A 141 -5.35 -4.28 -15.88
C PRO A 141 -4.57 -5.58 -15.70
N LYS A 142 -3.42 -5.55 -15.02
CA LYS A 142 -2.51 -6.69 -14.80
C LYS A 142 -2.87 -7.52 -13.57
N VAL A 143 -3.65 -6.94 -12.65
CA VAL A 143 -4.15 -7.66 -11.48
C VAL A 143 -5.11 -8.75 -11.93
N ILE A 144 -5.01 -9.97 -11.41
CA ILE A 144 -5.92 -11.07 -11.74
C ILE A 144 -7.29 -10.87 -11.09
N ASP A 145 -8.34 -11.53 -11.59
CA ASP A 145 -9.61 -11.62 -10.87
C ASP A 145 -9.37 -12.31 -9.51
N GLY A 146 -9.90 -11.72 -8.43
CA GLY A 146 -9.62 -12.13 -7.05
C GLY A 146 -8.28 -11.63 -6.48
N GLY A 147 -7.43 -11.00 -7.28
CA GLY A 147 -6.19 -10.38 -6.82
C GLY A 147 -6.44 -9.20 -5.90
N THR A 148 -5.56 -8.97 -4.93
CA THR A 148 -5.71 -7.89 -3.94
C THR A 148 -4.96 -6.63 -4.36
N ILE A 149 -5.62 -5.49 -4.20
CA ILE A 149 -5.06 -4.16 -4.40
C ILE A 149 -5.11 -3.44 -3.05
N ALA A 150 -3.95 -2.99 -2.56
CA ALA A 150 -3.80 -2.29 -1.30
C ALA A 150 -3.19 -0.90 -1.52
N PHE A 151 -3.74 0.11 -0.85
CA PHE A 151 -3.25 1.49 -0.86
C PHE A 151 -2.86 1.89 0.54
N HIS A 152 -1.63 2.37 0.71
CA HIS A 152 -1.19 2.93 1.97
C HIS A 152 -1.77 4.34 2.18
N ASP A 153 -1.70 4.82 3.43
CA ASP A 153 -2.05 6.20 3.80
C ASP A 153 -3.45 6.68 3.33
N SER A 154 -4.36 5.72 3.19
CA SER A 154 -5.64 5.81 2.48
C SER A 154 -6.77 6.51 3.24
N TRP A 155 -6.55 6.96 4.47
CA TRP A 155 -7.51 7.80 5.19
C TRP A 155 -6.92 9.11 5.72
N ASN A 156 -5.59 9.19 5.82
CA ASN A 156 -4.85 10.34 6.33
C ASN A 156 -4.26 11.23 5.23
N PHE A 157 -4.13 10.75 3.99
CA PHE A 157 -3.73 11.55 2.83
C PHE A 157 -4.87 11.68 1.82
N ILE A 158 -4.96 12.85 1.20
CA ILE A 158 -6.11 13.22 0.36
C ILE A 158 -6.17 12.36 -0.91
N GLY A 159 -5.06 12.18 -1.62
CA GLY A 159 -5.03 11.44 -2.90
C GLY A 159 -5.51 9.99 -2.75
N PRO A 160 -4.81 9.15 -1.99
CA PRO A 160 -5.23 7.77 -1.74
C PRO A 160 -6.64 7.65 -1.15
N ASN A 161 -7.05 8.57 -0.25
CA ASN A 161 -8.39 8.57 0.34
C ASN A 161 -9.48 8.77 -0.71
N ILE A 162 -9.36 9.81 -1.53
CA ILE A 162 -10.35 10.14 -2.57
C ILE A 162 -10.39 9.03 -3.62
N LEU A 163 -9.23 8.57 -4.10
CA LEU A 163 -9.20 7.52 -5.13
C LEU A 163 -9.89 6.24 -4.64
N THR A 164 -9.50 5.73 -3.48
CA THR A 164 -10.10 4.51 -2.93
C THR A 164 -11.59 4.68 -2.64
N ALA A 165 -12.03 5.87 -2.21
CA ALA A 165 -13.46 6.16 -2.05
C ALA A 165 -14.21 6.10 -3.39
N CYS A 166 -13.69 6.74 -4.43
CA CYS A 166 -14.26 6.72 -5.77
C CYS A 166 -14.33 5.30 -6.33
N LEU A 167 -13.26 4.51 -6.18
CA LEU A 167 -13.25 3.12 -6.63
C LEU A 167 -14.32 2.29 -5.93
N LEU A 168 -14.45 2.40 -4.61
CA LEU A 168 -15.43 1.65 -3.84
C LEU A 168 -16.88 2.07 -4.11
N LEU A 169 -17.12 3.37 -4.40
CA LEU A 169 -18.46 3.88 -4.74
C LEU A 169 -18.88 3.54 -6.17
N PHE A 170 -17.98 3.70 -7.13
CA PHE A 170 -18.34 3.80 -8.54
C PHE A 170 -17.80 2.65 -9.40
N SER A 171 -16.68 2.03 -9.02
CA SER A 171 -16.13 0.93 -9.82
C SER A 171 -16.96 -0.34 -9.64
N PRO A 172 -17.38 -0.99 -10.74
CA PRO A 172 -18.02 -2.28 -10.68
C PRO A 172 -17.00 -3.43 -10.59
N LYS A 173 -15.71 -3.13 -10.40
CA LYS A 173 -14.61 -4.10 -10.49
C LYS A 173 -13.83 -4.29 -9.20
N VAL A 174 -14.36 -3.86 -8.06
CA VAL A 174 -13.69 -3.96 -6.75
C VAL A 174 -14.68 -4.34 -5.65
N LYS A 175 -14.32 -5.32 -4.82
CA LYS A 175 -15.17 -5.84 -3.74
C LYS A 175 -14.36 -6.17 -2.49
N ASN A 176 -15.06 -6.60 -1.44
CA ASN A 176 -14.45 -7.08 -0.19
C ASN A 176 -13.42 -6.11 0.42
N PRO A 177 -13.79 -4.84 0.67
CA PRO A 177 -12.84 -3.88 1.21
C PRO A 177 -12.51 -4.16 2.68
N GLY A 178 -11.26 -3.86 3.05
CA GLY A 178 -10.77 -3.92 4.41
C GLY A 178 -9.87 -2.73 4.75
N LEU A 179 -9.65 -2.52 6.04
CA LEU A 179 -8.81 -1.46 6.59
C LEU A 179 -7.87 -2.05 7.64
N ILE A 180 -6.56 -1.93 7.43
CA ILE A 180 -5.52 -2.25 8.41
C ILE A 180 -4.74 -0.98 8.69
N ASN A 181 -4.98 -0.38 9.85
CA ASN A 181 -4.43 0.92 10.22
C ASN A 181 -4.61 1.96 9.09
N ARG A 182 -3.58 2.26 8.28
CA ARG A 182 -3.66 3.21 7.15
C ARG A 182 -3.82 2.57 5.78
N ILE A 183 -3.74 1.24 5.70
CA ILE A 183 -3.94 0.49 4.46
C ILE A 183 -5.42 0.23 4.22
N THR A 184 -5.96 0.75 3.12
CA THR A 184 -7.23 0.27 2.56
C THR A 184 -6.89 -0.74 1.47
N TYR A 185 -7.49 -1.92 1.51
CA TYR A 185 -7.35 -2.93 0.46
C TYR A 185 -8.73 -3.41 -0.02
N PHE A 186 -8.76 -3.98 -1.23
CA PHE A 186 -9.93 -4.65 -1.80
C PHE A 186 -9.49 -5.64 -2.87
N GLU A 187 -10.39 -6.54 -3.24
CA GLU A 187 -10.19 -7.54 -4.28
C GLU A 187 -10.67 -7.01 -5.63
N LYS A 188 -9.89 -7.25 -6.69
CA LYS A 188 -10.36 -7.09 -8.07
C LYS A 188 -11.44 -8.12 -8.35
N THR A 189 -12.47 -7.68 -9.07
CA THR A 189 -13.48 -8.59 -9.61
C THR A 189 -13.91 -8.16 -11.02
N GLU A 190 -14.35 -9.08 -11.86
CA GLU A 190 -14.95 -8.72 -13.15
C GLU A 190 -16.26 -7.95 -13.00
N LYS A 191 -17.05 -8.28 -11.96
CA LYS A 191 -18.34 -7.63 -11.69
C LYS A 191 -18.76 -7.67 -10.23
N ASN A 192 -19.14 -6.52 -9.70
CA ASN A 192 -19.79 -6.39 -8.39
C ASN A 192 -21.25 -6.86 -8.40
N SER A 193 -21.62 -7.66 -7.41
CA SER A 193 -23.02 -7.88 -7.05
C SER A 193 -23.61 -6.69 -6.30
N MET A 194 -24.94 -6.67 -6.12
CA MET A 194 -25.60 -5.66 -5.28
C MET A 194 -25.13 -5.74 -3.81
N LEU A 195 -24.84 -6.94 -3.31
CA LEU A 195 -24.31 -7.14 -1.97
C LEU A 195 -22.90 -6.57 -1.84
N ASP A 196 -22.05 -6.71 -2.87
CA ASP A 196 -20.71 -6.14 -2.86
C ASP A 196 -20.77 -4.61 -2.85
N ARG A 197 -21.65 -4.00 -3.65
CA ARG A 197 -21.88 -2.55 -3.61
C ARG A 197 -22.31 -2.06 -2.23
N PHE A 198 -23.23 -2.78 -1.59
CA PHE A 198 -23.66 -2.44 -0.24
C PHE A 198 -22.52 -2.56 0.78
N ARG A 199 -21.72 -3.63 0.70
CA ARG A 199 -20.52 -3.82 1.54
C ARG A 199 -19.51 -2.68 1.35
N ASN A 200 -19.27 -2.28 0.11
CA ASN A 200 -18.38 -1.16 -0.21
C ASN A 200 -18.85 0.15 0.44
N ILE A 201 -20.15 0.49 0.31
CA ILE A 201 -20.71 1.70 0.92
C ILE A 201 -20.63 1.63 2.45
N LYS A 202 -21.01 0.49 3.05
CA LYS A 202 -20.92 0.28 4.50
C LYS A 202 -19.49 0.44 5.01
N PHE A 203 -18.51 -0.10 4.29
CA PHE A 203 -17.10 0.05 4.60
C PHE A 203 -16.66 1.52 4.57
N LEU A 204 -17.07 2.28 3.55
CA LEU A 204 -16.70 3.70 3.46
C LEU A 204 -17.25 4.52 4.62
N LEU A 205 -18.49 4.26 5.05
CA LEU A 205 -19.06 4.89 6.25
C LEU A 205 -18.23 4.54 7.48
N HIS A 206 -17.85 3.26 7.64
CA HIS A 206 -17.02 2.82 8.75
C HIS A 206 -15.63 3.49 8.75
N ARG A 207 -14.94 3.52 7.60
CA ARG A 207 -13.62 4.14 7.44
C ARG A 207 -13.67 5.64 7.76
N THR A 208 -14.69 6.35 7.28
CA THR A 208 -14.89 7.77 7.58
C THR A 208 -15.10 8.02 9.06
N MET A 209 -15.91 7.19 9.73
CA MET A 209 -16.12 7.27 11.18
C MET A 209 -14.85 6.96 11.97
N PHE A 210 -14.06 5.99 11.52
CA PHE A 210 -12.77 5.65 12.12
C PHE A 210 -11.79 6.83 12.03
N ALA A 211 -11.63 7.43 10.84
CA ALA A 211 -10.78 8.59 10.64
C ALA A 211 -11.22 9.79 11.50
N LEU A 212 -12.53 10.06 11.56
CA LEU A 212 -13.10 11.12 12.40
C LEU A 212 -12.81 10.89 13.88
N LYS A 213 -12.96 9.65 14.37
CA LYS A 213 -12.66 9.29 15.76
C LYS A 213 -11.19 9.57 16.10
N ILE A 214 -10.26 9.20 15.23
CA ILE A 214 -8.83 9.49 15.42
C ILE A 214 -8.57 10.99 15.42
N PHE A 215 -9.16 11.73 14.46
CA PHE A 215 -9.01 13.18 14.38
C PHE A 215 -9.49 13.88 15.67
N ILE A 216 -10.68 13.52 16.16
CA ILE A 216 -11.25 14.06 17.40
C ILE A 216 -10.34 13.73 18.59
N TYR A 217 -9.88 12.48 18.68
CA TYR A 217 -9.01 12.04 19.78
C TYR A 217 -7.70 12.84 19.82
N LYS A 218 -7.02 12.99 18.67
CA LYS A 218 -5.78 13.79 18.54
C LYS A 218 -6.01 15.27 18.88
N ASN A 219 -7.18 15.82 18.54
CA ASN A 219 -7.49 17.24 18.73
C ASN A 219 -8.31 17.55 19.99
N ARG A 220 -8.53 16.58 20.89
CA ARG A 220 -9.47 16.69 22.02
C ARG A 220 -9.31 17.96 22.87
N LYS A 221 -8.07 18.37 23.16
CA LYS A 221 -7.77 19.55 23.99
C LYS A 221 -8.15 20.84 23.26
N LYS A 222 -7.79 20.94 21.97
CA LYS A 222 -8.08 22.09 21.11
C LYS A 222 -9.58 22.24 20.87
N LEU A 223 -10.26 21.13 20.58
CA LEU A 223 -11.70 21.08 20.37
C LEU A 223 -12.48 21.48 21.64
N ARG A 224 -12.10 20.95 22.82
CA ARG A 224 -12.71 21.34 24.10
C ARG A 224 -12.56 22.83 24.39
N LYS A 225 -11.39 23.42 24.13
CA LYS A 225 -11.14 24.86 24.28
C LYS A 225 -12.00 25.68 23.31
N PHE A 226 -12.11 25.25 22.06
CA PHE A 226 -12.94 25.91 21.06
C PHE A 226 -14.44 25.91 21.44
N ILE A 227 -14.97 24.78 21.89
CA ILE A 227 -16.37 24.65 22.31
C ILE A 227 -16.65 25.51 23.55
N ARG A 228 -15.77 25.48 24.56
CA ARG A 228 -15.92 26.28 25.79
C ARG A 228 -15.87 27.79 25.55
N ASN A 229 -15.25 28.25 24.47
CA ASN A 229 -15.18 29.67 24.13
C ASN A 229 -16.38 30.14 23.27
N ARG A 230 -17.32 29.26 22.92
CA ARG A 230 -18.48 29.56 22.07
C ARG A 230 -19.84 29.21 22.70
N ILE A 231 -19.85 28.54 23.86
CA ILE A 231 -21.01 28.29 24.72
C ILE A 231 -20.79 29.11 25.99
#